data_AF-A0A8J9YQ95-F1
#
_entry.id   AF-A0A8J9YQ95-F1
#
_cell.length_a   1.000
_cell.length_b   1.000
_cell.length_c   1.000
_cell.angle_alpha   90.00
_cell.angle_beta   90.00
_cell.angle_gamma   90.00
#
_symmetry.space_group_name_H-M   'P 1'
#
loop_
_entity.id
_entity.type
_entity.pdbx_description
1 polymer ?
#
loop_
_entity_poly.entity_id
_entity_poly.type
_entity_poly.pdbx_seq_one_letter_code
_entity_poly.pdbx_strand_id
1 'polypeptide(L)'
;MGYDSQYILTIVGSFFFHLAVSEWLAYPLPRKLSPGFLTLPANRQVLLRNSVMSICHAAIIGGRALYMFLFVYGATPLEDLWFQTPFYVHAACFSLAHMAADSLLMTIYVPLRDWKMILHHAIVVWGCNNAIAGPTVQYVGNT
;
A
#
# COMPACT_ATOMS: atom_id res chain seq x y z
N MET A 1 -21.04 -11.48 0.99
CA MET A 1 -20.99 -10.05 1.34
C MET A 1 -20.40 -9.33 0.15
N GLY A 2 -21.12 -8.37 -0.44
CA GLY A 2 -20.58 -7.55 -1.54
C GLY A 2 -19.70 -6.44 -0.98
N TYR A 3 -18.67 -6.03 -1.73
CA TYR A 3 -17.89 -4.85 -1.36
C TYR A 3 -18.80 -3.63 -1.40
N ASP A 4 -18.78 -2.83 -0.33
CA ASP A 4 -19.37 -1.49 -0.39
C ASP A 4 -18.68 -0.69 -1.51
N SER A 5 -19.49 0.03 -2.28
CA SER A 5 -19.05 0.96 -3.32
C SER A 5 -17.90 1.87 -2.88
N GLN A 6 -17.91 2.35 -1.63
CA GLN A 6 -16.85 3.20 -1.09
C GLN A 6 -15.49 2.50 -1.03
N TYR A 7 -15.47 1.20 -0.75
CA TYR A 7 -14.25 0.40 -0.67
C TYR A 7 -13.71 0.09 -2.07
N ILE A 8 -14.60 -0.20 -3.02
CA ILE A 8 -14.22 -0.36 -4.43
C ILE A 8 -13.58 0.93 -4.95
N LEU A 9 -14.21 2.08 -4.71
CA LEU A 9 -13.68 3.39 -5.10
C LEU A 9 -12.33 3.67 -4.44
N THR A 10 -12.16 3.30 -3.17
CA THR A 10 -10.88 3.41 -2.47
C THR A 10 -9.81 2.56 -3.15
N ILE A 11 -10.11 1.30 -3.47
CA ILE A 11 -9.16 0.39 -4.14
C ILE A 11 -8.74 0.96 -5.50
N VAL A 12 -9.72 1.30 -6.34
CA VAL A 12 -9.47 1.80 -7.71
C VAL A 12 -8.71 3.13 -7.68
N GLY A 13 -9.16 4.08 -6.86
CA GLY A 13 -8.50 5.39 -6.74
C GLY A 13 -7.06 5.26 -6.25
N SER A 14 -6.83 4.42 -5.24
CA SER A 14 -5.49 4.17 -4.69
C SER A 14 -4.56 3.46 -5.66
N PHE A 15 -5.09 2.54 -6.46
CA PHE A 15 -4.34 1.83 -7.49
C PHE A 15 -3.78 2.81 -8.52
N PHE A 16 -4.63 3.65 -9.10
CA PHE A 16 -4.19 4.65 -10.07
C PHE A 16 -3.32 5.74 -9.46
N PHE A 17 -3.60 6.15 -8.23
CA PHE A 17 -2.76 7.08 -7.50
C PHE A 17 -1.34 6.51 -7.32
N HIS A 18 -1.21 5.24 -6.92
CA HIS A 18 0.10 4.60 -6.75
C HIS A 18 0.87 4.48 -8.07
N LEU A 19 0.19 4.14 -9.17
CA LEU A 19 0.80 4.16 -10.51
C LEU A 19 1.28 5.56 -10.89
N ALA A 20 0.47 6.60 -10.63
CA ALA A 20 0.85 7.99 -10.91
C ALA A 20 2.05 8.42 -10.07
N VAL A 21 2.12 8.06 -8.79
CA VAL A 21 3.28 8.35 -7.93
C VAL A 21 4.52 7.63 -8.44
N SER A 22 4.40 6.38 -8.89
CA SER A 22 5.52 5.61 -9.44
C SER A 22 6.15 6.27 -10.67
N GLU A 23 5.30 6.77 -11.56
CA GLU A 23 5.74 7.39 -12.81
C GLU A 23 6.19 8.84 -12.61
N TRP A 24 5.41 9.64 -11.87
CA TRP A 24 5.60 11.09 -11.80
C TRP A 24 6.40 11.57 -10.61
N LEU A 25 6.65 10.69 -9.62
CA LEU A 25 7.48 11.04 -8.47
C LEU A 25 8.68 10.10 -8.35
N ALA A 26 8.47 8.79 -8.25
CA ALA A 26 9.55 7.86 -7.91
C ALA A 26 10.63 7.74 -8.98
N TYR A 27 10.29 7.90 -10.25
CA TYR A 27 11.28 7.94 -11.32
C TYR A 27 12.00 9.31 -11.46
N PRO A 28 11.28 10.44 -11.59
CA PRO A 28 11.93 11.74 -11.81
C PRO A 28 12.63 12.30 -10.57
N LEU A 29 12.19 11.98 -9.35
CA LEU A 29 12.75 12.57 -8.14
C LEU A 29 14.23 12.19 -7.91
N PRO A 30 14.65 10.90 -7.95
CA PRO A 30 16.05 10.53 -7.86
C PRO A 30 16.90 11.14 -8.98
N ARG A 31 16.37 11.19 -10.20
CA ARG A 31 17.03 11.79 -11.36
C ARG A 31 17.28 13.29 -11.16
N LYS A 32 16.35 14.00 -10.52
CA LYS A 32 16.48 15.44 -10.24
C LYS A 32 17.41 15.74 -9.06
N LEU A 33 17.36 14.91 -8.01
CA LEU A 33 18.14 15.13 -6.78
C LEU A 33 19.58 14.64 -6.89
N SER A 34 19.86 13.63 -7.72
CA SER A 34 21.19 13.09 -7.90
C SER A 34 21.56 13.00 -9.38
N PRO A 35 22.48 13.85 -9.87
CA PRO A 35 23.00 13.79 -11.24
C PRO A 35 23.62 12.42 -11.57
N GLY A 36 24.15 11.72 -10.56
CA GLY A 36 24.71 10.38 -10.70
C GLY A 36 23.68 9.25 -10.80
N PHE A 37 22.37 9.53 -10.65
CA PHE A 37 21.35 8.49 -10.72
C PHE A 37 21.38 7.73 -12.05
N LEU A 38 21.57 8.43 -13.17
CA LEU A 38 21.60 7.83 -14.51
C LEU A 38 22.88 7.03 -14.78
N THR A 39 23.95 7.26 -14.01
CA THR A 39 25.20 6.50 -14.14
C THR A 39 25.17 5.20 -13.32
N LEU A 40 24.15 5.02 -12.47
CA LEU A 40 23.99 3.78 -11.69
C LEU A 40 23.59 2.61 -12.60
N PRO A 41 24.03 1.38 -12.26
CA PRO A 41 23.50 0.17 -12.89
C PRO A 41 21.97 0.07 -12.70
N ALA A 42 21.29 -0.57 -13.65
CA ALA A 42 19.82 -0.63 -13.68
C ALA A 42 19.19 -1.16 -12.39
N ASN A 43 19.79 -2.17 -11.76
CA ASN A 43 19.32 -2.72 -10.48
C ASN A 43 19.35 -1.71 -9.33
N ARG A 44 20.35 -0.82 -9.30
CA ARG A 44 20.48 0.24 -8.28
C ARG A 44 19.51 1.38 -8.54
N GLN A 45 19.23 1.71 -9.80
CA GLN A 45 18.20 2.67 -10.15
C GLN A 45 16.82 2.18 -9.70
N VAL A 46 16.53 0.90 -9.94
CA VAL A 46 15.32 0.22 -9.46
C VAL A 46 15.20 0.28 -7.94
N LEU A 47 16.26 -0.08 -7.21
CA LEU A 47 16.24 -0.04 -5.75
C LEU A 47 15.90 1.36 -5.22
N LEU A 48 16.51 2.39 -5.79
CA LEU A 48 16.25 3.79 -5.40
C LEU A 48 14.81 4.21 -5.70
N ARG A 49 14.26 3.85 -6.86
CA ARG A 49 12.85 4.10 -7.19
C ARG A 49 11.92 3.43 -6.19
N ASN A 50 12.19 2.15 -5.87
CA ASN A 50 11.42 1.40 -4.89
C ASN A 50 11.51 2.03 -3.49
N SER A 51 12.68 2.54 -3.08
CA SER A 51 12.83 3.25 -1.82
C SER A 51 12.00 4.53 -1.76
N VAL A 52 11.94 5.31 -2.85
CA VAL A 52 11.07 6.50 -2.91
C VAL A 52 9.60 6.11 -2.76
N MET A 53 9.15 5.09 -3.50
CA MET A 53 7.78 4.56 -3.36
C MET A 53 7.48 4.10 -1.94
N SER A 54 8.41 3.35 -1.33
CA SER A 54 8.26 2.86 0.04
C SER A 54 8.19 4.00 1.06
N ILE A 55 8.94 5.09 0.88
CA ILE A 55 8.87 6.27 1.75
C ILE A 55 7.52 6.97 1.58
N CYS A 56 7.05 7.18 0.34
CA CYS A 56 5.74 7.76 0.08
C CYS A 56 4.62 6.93 0.74
N HIS A 57 4.68 5.60 0.59
CA HIS A 57 3.73 4.68 1.22
C HIS A 57 3.79 4.78 2.74
N ALA A 58 4.99 4.72 3.34
CA ALA A 58 5.18 4.82 4.78
C ALA A 58 4.67 6.16 5.33
N ALA A 59 4.85 7.26 4.61
CA ALA A 59 4.34 8.57 4.99
C ALA A 59 2.80 8.60 5.00
N ILE A 60 2.15 8.03 3.97
CA ILE A 60 0.69 8.00 3.87
C ILE A 60 0.08 7.10 4.95
N ILE A 61 0.55 5.85 5.05
CA ILE A 61 0.02 4.89 6.03
C ILE A 61 0.39 5.32 7.46
N GLY A 62 1.64 5.73 7.68
CA GLY A 62 2.11 6.21 8.98
C GLY A 62 1.41 7.49 9.42
N GLY A 63 1.21 8.45 8.53
CA GLY A 63 0.46 9.69 8.82
C GLY A 63 -1.00 9.42 9.18
N ARG A 64 -1.66 8.48 8.49
CA ARG A 64 -3.02 8.03 8.85
C ARG A 64 -3.05 7.31 10.19
N ALA A 65 -2.13 6.38 10.43
CA ALA A 65 -2.03 5.67 11.70
C ALA A 65 -1.81 6.64 12.87
N LEU A 66 -0.95 7.65 12.68
CA LEU A 66 -0.69 8.70 13.66
C LEU A 66 -1.94 9.55 13.91
N TYR A 67 -2.65 9.96 12.85
CA TYR A 67 -3.92 10.67 13.00
C TYR A 67 -4.93 9.87 13.82
N MET A 68 -5.04 8.57 13.59
CA MET A 68 -5.95 7.72 14.37
C MET A 68 -5.54 7.64 15.83
N PHE A 69 -4.26 7.41 16.10
CA PHE A 69 -3.73 7.34 17.45
C PHE A 69 -4.02 8.62 18.24
N LEU A 70 -3.83 9.79 17.60
CA LEU A 70 -3.99 11.08 18.26
C LEU A 70 -5.45 11.55 18.40
N PHE A 71 -6.32 11.24 17.42
CA PHE A 71 -7.63 11.90 17.33
C PHE A 71 -8.84 10.97 17.36
N VAL A 72 -8.69 9.67 17.04
CA VAL A 72 -9.83 8.76 16.84
C VAL A 72 -9.85 7.61 17.84
N TYR A 73 -8.68 7.13 18.29
CA TYR A 73 -8.58 5.99 19.20
C TYR A 73 -9.37 6.20 20.51
N GLY A 74 -9.32 7.40 21.10
CA GLY A 74 -10.07 7.74 22.31
C GLY A 74 -11.58 7.96 22.11
N ALA A 75 -12.05 8.06 20.86
CA ALA A 75 -13.46 8.29 20.51
C ALA A 75 -14.15 7.02 19.97
N THR A 76 -13.40 5.95 19.74
CA THR A 76 -13.94 4.68 19.24
C THR A 76 -14.40 3.85 20.45
N PRO A 77 -15.66 3.40 20.52
CA PRO A 77 -16.11 2.53 21.60
C PRO A 77 -15.22 1.29 21.67
N LEU A 78 -14.68 0.98 22.86
CA LEU A 78 -13.85 -0.22 23.10
C LEU A 78 -14.60 -1.53 22.82
N GLU A 79 -15.92 -1.46 22.65
CA GLU A 79 -16.81 -2.57 22.32
C GLU A 79 -16.79 -2.91 20.83
N ASP A 80 -16.42 -1.95 19.96
CA ASP A 80 -16.27 -2.21 18.52
C ASP A 80 -14.95 -2.93 18.25
N LEU A 81 -15.04 -4.08 17.57
CA LEU A 81 -13.87 -4.82 17.10
C LEU A 81 -13.05 -3.91 16.16
N TRP A 82 -11.81 -3.59 16.51
CA TRP A 82 -10.94 -2.68 15.74
C TRP A 82 -10.89 -3.01 14.24
N PHE A 83 -10.89 -4.30 13.89
CA PHE A 83 -10.85 -4.80 12.51
C PHE A 83 -12.17 -4.67 11.74
N GLN A 84 -13.27 -4.30 12.40
CA GLN A 84 -14.56 -3.99 11.78
C GLN A 84 -14.74 -2.49 11.55
N THR A 85 -13.80 -1.66 12.01
CA THR A 85 -13.88 -0.22 11.77
C THR A 85 -13.69 0.09 10.28
N PRO A 86 -14.43 1.07 9.72
CA PRO A 86 -14.23 1.52 8.34
C PRO A 86 -12.77 1.87 8.05
N PHE A 87 -12.04 2.35 9.06
CA PHE A 87 -10.63 2.65 8.95
C PHE A 87 -9.77 1.43 8.59
N TYR A 88 -9.90 0.34 9.34
CA TYR A 88 -9.13 -0.87 9.09
C TYR A 88 -9.42 -1.40 7.67
N VAL A 89 -10.69 -1.37 7.28
CA VAL A 89 -11.12 -1.79 5.94
C VAL A 89 -10.51 -0.90 4.86
N HIS A 90 -10.51 0.43 5.04
CA HIS A 90 -9.83 1.33 4.12
C HIS A 90 -8.32 1.11 4.09
N ALA A 91 -7.66 0.88 5.22
CA ALA A 91 -6.23 0.56 5.29
C ALA A 91 -5.91 -0.71 4.48
N ALA A 92 -6.71 -1.76 4.63
CA ALA A 92 -6.61 -2.98 3.82
C ALA A 92 -6.86 -2.69 2.32
N CYS A 93 -7.82 -1.82 1.99
CA CYS A 93 -8.06 -1.39 0.61
C CYS A 93 -6.84 -0.68 0.00
N PHE A 94 -6.20 0.22 0.75
CA PHE A 94 -4.96 0.88 0.32
C PHE A 94 -3.86 -0.15 0.09
N SER A 95 -3.54 -0.96 1.09
CA SER A 95 -2.48 -1.96 0.99
C SER A 95 -2.73 -2.92 -0.18
N LEU A 96 -3.96 -3.40 -0.37
CA LEU A 96 -4.34 -4.23 -1.52
C LEU A 96 -4.04 -3.52 -2.85
N ALA A 97 -4.53 -2.30 -3.01
CA ALA A 97 -4.37 -1.54 -4.23
C ALA A 97 -2.90 -1.25 -4.57
N HIS A 98 -2.09 -0.89 -3.57
CA HIS A 98 -0.67 -0.59 -3.76
C HIS A 98 0.10 -1.85 -4.14
N MET A 99 -0.12 -2.98 -3.44
CA MET A 99 0.55 -4.24 -3.75
C MET A 99 0.16 -4.76 -5.13
N ALA A 100 -1.11 -4.63 -5.52
CA ALA A 100 -1.58 -4.96 -6.87
C ALA A 100 -0.90 -4.08 -7.93
N ALA A 101 -0.76 -2.78 -7.69
CA ALA A 101 -0.07 -1.87 -8.59
C ALA A 101 1.43 -2.20 -8.70
N ASP A 102 2.11 -2.49 -7.59
CA ASP A 102 3.51 -2.93 -7.61
C ASP A 102 3.69 -4.26 -8.33
N SER A 103 2.79 -5.22 -8.14
CA SER A 103 2.78 -6.48 -8.91
C SER A 103 2.62 -6.23 -10.41
N LEU A 104 1.77 -5.28 -10.81
CA LEU A 104 1.64 -4.88 -12.21
C LEU A 104 2.95 -4.25 -12.74
N LEU A 105 3.57 -3.35 -11.97
CA LEU A 105 4.84 -2.74 -12.34
C LEU A 105 5.95 -3.79 -12.48
N MET A 106 6.06 -4.75 -11.55
CA MET A 106 7.05 -5.83 -11.61
C MET A 106 6.80 -6.83 -12.75
N THR A 107 5.55 -7.00 -13.16
CA THR A 107 5.23 -7.86 -14.31
C THR A 107 5.53 -7.16 -15.64
N ILE A 108 5.27 -5.86 -15.77
CA ILE A 108 5.55 -5.08 -16.99
C ILE A 108 7.05 -4.76 -17.12
N TYR A 109 7.69 -4.29 -16.06
CA TYR A 109 9.08 -3.85 -16.10
C TYR A 109 10.02 -4.96 -15.66
N VAL A 110 10.64 -5.65 -16.63
CA VAL A 110 11.61 -6.73 -16.40
C VAL A 110 12.69 -6.39 -15.36
N PRO A 111 13.27 -5.17 -15.32
CA PRO A 111 14.27 -4.82 -14.30
C PRO A 111 13.73 -4.80 -12.85
N LEU A 112 12.41 -4.67 -12.67
CA LEU A 112 11.73 -4.71 -11.37
C LEU A 112 11.32 -6.12 -10.95
N ARG A 113 11.45 -7.11 -11.83
CA ARG A 113 10.86 -8.44 -11.62
C ARG A 113 11.67 -9.26 -10.61
N ASP A 114 11.15 -9.34 -9.38
CA ASP A 114 11.62 -10.25 -8.33
C ASP A 114 10.49 -11.20 -7.91
N TRP A 115 10.70 -12.50 -8.10
CA TRP A 115 9.70 -13.53 -7.78
C TRP A 115 9.33 -13.59 -6.29
N LYS A 116 10.29 -13.34 -5.39
CA LYS A 116 10.03 -13.32 -3.95
C LYS A 116 9.13 -12.14 -3.59
N MET A 117 9.35 -10.98 -4.21
CA MET A 117 8.52 -9.79 -4.00
C MET A 117 7.13 -9.97 -4.63
N ILE A 118 7.03 -10.59 -5.81
CA ILE A 118 5.74 -10.92 -6.43
C ILE A 118 4.92 -11.85 -5.51
N LEU A 119 5.55 -12.90 -4.97
CA LEU A 119 4.88 -13.80 -4.02
C LEU A 119 4.48 -13.06 -2.73
N HIS A 120 5.37 -12.24 -2.17
CA HIS A 120 5.07 -11.40 -1.00
C HIS A 120 3.84 -10.53 -1.25
N HIS A 121 3.80 -9.82 -2.39
CA HIS A 121 2.67 -8.96 -2.73
C HIS A 121 1.39 -9.76 -2.97
N ALA A 122 1.46 -10.93 -3.60
CA ALA A 122 0.31 -11.81 -3.79
C ALA A 122 -0.29 -12.27 -2.45
N ILE A 123 0.54 -12.64 -1.48
CA ILE A 123 0.10 -13.00 -0.12
C ILE A 123 -0.55 -11.79 0.56
N VAL A 124 0.03 -10.59 0.44
CA VAL A 124 -0.55 -9.38 1.03
C VAL A 124 -1.88 -9.03 0.38
N VAL A 125 -1.99 -9.08 -0.95
CA VAL A 125 -3.26 -8.87 -1.68
C VAL A 125 -4.32 -9.86 -1.20
N TRP A 126 -3.97 -11.14 -1.10
CA TRP A 126 -4.89 -12.14 -0.57
C TRP A 126 -5.31 -11.84 0.87
N GLY A 127 -4.37 -11.51 1.75
CA GLY A 127 -4.64 -11.17 3.15
C GLY A 127 -5.54 -9.94 3.29
N CYS A 128 -5.24 -8.86 2.57
CA CYS A 128 -6.07 -7.66 2.54
C CYS A 128 -7.45 -7.92 1.95
N ASN A 129 -7.56 -8.74 0.91
CA ASN A 129 -8.85 -9.12 0.33
C ASN A 129 -9.74 -9.83 1.35
N ASN A 130 -9.17 -10.78 2.11
CA ASN A 130 -9.88 -11.46 3.20
C ASN A 130 -10.24 -10.49 4.33
N ALA A 131 -9.35 -9.57 4.69
CA ALA A 131 -9.60 -8.54 5.70
C ALA A 131 -10.76 -7.59 5.32
N ILE A 132 -10.97 -7.33 4.01
CA ILE A 132 -12.09 -6.52 3.53
C ILE A 132 -13.37 -7.36 3.40
N ALA A 133 -13.27 -8.59 2.89
CA ALA A 133 -14.40 -9.43 2.55
C ALA A 133 -15.11 -10.06 3.76
N GLY A 134 -14.47 -10.10 4.93
CA GLY A 134 -15.11 -10.65 6.12
C GLY A 134 -14.23 -10.74 7.36
N PRO A 135 -14.79 -11.28 8.45
CA PRO A 135 -14.22 -11.22 9.79
C PRO A 135 -13.01 -12.16 10.03
N THR A 136 -12.28 -12.57 9.01
CA THR A 136 -11.17 -13.54 9.10
C THR A 136 -10.08 -13.20 10.12
N VAL A 137 -10.03 -11.96 10.62
CA VAL A 137 -9.08 -11.47 11.64
C VAL A 137 -9.70 -11.39 13.05
N GLN A 138 -10.92 -11.94 13.25
CA GLN A 138 -11.65 -11.91 14.53
C GLN A 138 -10.88 -12.42 15.74
N TYR A 139 -9.85 -13.24 15.52
CA TYR A 139 -9.16 -13.97 16.58
C TYR A 139 -7.92 -13.27 17.16
N VAL A 140 -7.51 -12.08 16.68
CA VAL A 140 -6.20 -11.49 17.04
C VAL A 140 -6.26 -10.07 17.65
N GLY A 141 -7.44 -9.45 17.80
CA GLY A 141 -7.52 -8.00 18.01
C GLY A 141 -8.10 -7.48 19.33
N ASN A 142 -8.76 -8.28 20.17
CA ASN A 142 -9.58 -7.77 21.28
C ASN A 142 -9.25 -8.38 22.67
N THR A 143 -8.06 -8.98 22.83
CA THR A 143 -7.56 -9.40 24.16
C THR A 143 -6.57 -8.39 24.72
#